data_AF-M1W0M7-F1
#
_entry.id   AF-M1W0M7-F1
#
_cell.length_a   1.000
_cell.length_b   1.000
_cell.length_c   1.000
_cell.angle_alpha   90.00
_cell.angle_beta   90.00
_cell.angle_gamma   90.00
#
_symmetry.space_group_name_H-M   'P 1'
#
loop_
_entity.id
_entity.type
_entity.pdbx_description
1 polymer ?
#
loop_
_entity_poly.entity_id
_entity_poly.type
_entity_poly.pdbx_seq_one_letter_code
_entity_poly.pdbx_strand_id
1 'polypeptide(L)'
;MKLSLAFGFGISATSATVLRHAGCDFKIRGSGSQQGSLGQVSGGQIRLGNLEQVTFRIENGKLRDSEGHGCRWTPPAGTLQCGKDQIPESGFEIGCDGLVSFHGQSNFYHFYQCATDNRNQWNIYQKPGAGTNCGQITLVADGCHADCSQPAQPSASAPVTKDCPANLDGAYEFPHLIIPVDKSNPDKAYGTSFFGEVTPSRSSIFNFDIPVSDRDKTCTLIFLFPEQSQLETSSYTLYGEGKIHALALDRLATTSTTWNNKPGKLSAGHTAIVRPGQSNSIASFPCSVNQTLTFELLSSGNTNLRYFQDYNPAPIGLYIAKC
;
A
#
# COMPACT_ATOMS: atom_id res chain seq x y z
N MET A 1 59.25 -51.78 -19.08
CA MET A 1 59.28 -50.46 -19.75
C MET A 1 57.85 -49.91 -19.75
N LYS A 2 57.66 -48.76 -19.07
CA LYS A 2 56.45 -47.88 -19.02
C LYS A 2 55.18 -48.48 -18.36
N LEU A 3 54.81 -48.10 -17.13
CA LEU A 3 54.16 -46.85 -16.65
C LEU A 3 52.66 -46.77 -17.01
N SER A 4 51.77 -46.82 -16.00
CA SER A 4 50.87 -45.70 -15.64
C SER A 4 49.74 -46.10 -14.67
N LEU A 5 49.62 -45.30 -13.59
CA LEU A 5 48.46 -45.16 -12.70
C LEU A 5 47.22 -44.65 -13.46
N ALA A 6 46.03 -45.01 -13.00
CA ALA A 6 44.88 -44.11 -13.04
C ALA A 6 43.91 -44.40 -11.87
N PHE A 7 43.90 -43.48 -10.91
CA PHE A 7 42.82 -43.30 -9.93
C PHE A 7 41.62 -42.67 -10.64
N GLY A 8 40.49 -43.37 -10.69
CA GLY A 8 39.21 -42.80 -11.11
C GLY A 8 38.42 -42.30 -9.92
N PHE A 9 38.50 -41.00 -9.62
CA PHE A 9 37.53 -40.34 -8.75
C PHE A 9 36.26 -40.04 -9.55
N GLY A 10 35.16 -40.70 -9.22
CA GLY A 10 33.84 -40.36 -9.74
C GLY A 10 33.35 -39.07 -9.11
N ILE A 11 33.33 -37.98 -9.88
CA ILE A 11 32.65 -36.74 -9.51
C ILE A 11 31.21 -36.89 -10.00
N SER A 12 30.27 -37.15 -9.09
CA SER A 12 28.84 -36.98 -9.38
C SER A 12 28.55 -35.49 -9.51
N ALA A 13 28.44 -35.01 -10.74
CA ALA A 13 27.89 -33.69 -11.03
C ALA A 13 26.37 -33.73 -10.77
N THR A 14 25.93 -33.24 -9.61
CA THR A 14 24.51 -32.90 -9.41
C THR A 14 24.22 -31.64 -10.21
N SER A 15 23.57 -31.79 -11.36
CA SER A 15 22.94 -30.67 -12.05
C SER A 15 21.90 -30.05 -11.13
N ALA A 16 22.22 -28.90 -10.54
CA ALA A 16 21.22 -28.04 -9.92
C ALA A 16 20.30 -27.54 -11.04
N THR A 17 19.14 -28.16 -11.19
CA THR A 17 18.05 -27.62 -12.01
C THR A 17 17.62 -26.31 -11.39
N VAL A 18 18.04 -25.20 -12.00
CA VAL A 18 17.45 -23.88 -11.76
C VAL A 18 15.98 -24.01 -12.14
N LEU A 19 15.09 -24.08 -11.15
CA LEU A 19 13.66 -23.91 -11.33
C LEU A 19 13.45 -22.51 -11.93
N ARG A 20 13.40 -22.44 -13.27
CA ARG A 20 12.85 -21.28 -13.97
C ARG A 20 11.41 -21.16 -13.49
N HIS A 21 11.08 -20.09 -12.75
CA HIS A 21 9.69 -19.79 -12.43
C HIS A 21 8.94 -19.66 -13.75
N ALA A 22 8.12 -20.66 -14.07
CA ALA A 22 7.22 -20.58 -15.22
C ALA A 22 6.28 -19.39 -14.95
N GLY A 23 6.23 -18.43 -15.88
CA GLY A 23 5.36 -17.26 -15.74
C GLY A 23 3.91 -17.65 -15.45
N CYS A 24 3.13 -16.69 -14.93
CA CYS A 24 1.77 -16.92 -14.49
C CYS A 24 0.79 -15.96 -15.21
N ASP A 25 -0.40 -16.46 -15.53
CA ASP A 25 -1.43 -15.70 -16.25
C ASP A 25 -2.54 -15.23 -15.30
N PHE A 26 -2.96 -13.98 -15.44
CA PHE A 26 -3.96 -13.32 -14.60
C PHE A 26 -4.62 -12.17 -15.34
N LYS A 27 -5.72 -11.65 -14.80
CA LYS A 27 -6.36 -10.42 -15.25
C LYS A 27 -6.32 -9.38 -14.16
N ILE A 28 -6.41 -8.12 -14.55
CA ILE A 28 -6.38 -6.99 -13.62
C ILE A 28 -7.74 -6.31 -13.58
N ARG A 29 -8.18 -5.99 -12.36
CA ARG A 29 -9.30 -5.09 -12.07
C ARG A 29 -8.78 -3.83 -11.40
N GLY A 30 -9.37 -2.70 -11.76
CA GLY A 30 -9.12 -1.41 -11.13
C GLY A 30 -10.19 -1.08 -10.09
N SER A 31 -9.75 -0.59 -8.93
CA SER A 31 -10.61 -0.10 -7.85
C SER A 31 -10.15 1.28 -7.38
N GLY A 32 -11.06 2.24 -7.29
CA GLY A 32 -10.76 3.63 -6.94
C GLY A 32 -11.93 4.55 -7.29
N SER A 33 -11.64 5.78 -7.72
CA SER A 33 -12.67 6.74 -8.16
C SER A 33 -13.47 6.26 -9.39
N GLN A 34 -12.89 5.33 -10.15
CA GLN A 34 -13.56 4.56 -11.20
C GLN A 34 -13.24 3.08 -10.95
N GLN A 35 -14.17 2.20 -11.32
CA GLN A 35 -14.04 0.76 -11.11
C GLN A 35 -14.29 0.01 -12.42
N GLY A 36 -13.58 -1.08 -12.64
CA GLY A 36 -13.74 -1.88 -13.84
C GLY A 36 -12.58 -2.83 -14.12
N SER A 37 -12.65 -3.50 -15.25
CA SER A 37 -11.57 -4.37 -15.73
C SER A 37 -10.59 -3.57 -16.60
N LEU A 38 -9.33 -4.01 -16.64
CA LEU A 38 -8.37 -3.53 -17.62
C LEU A 38 -8.58 -4.27 -18.94
N GLY A 39 -8.68 -3.51 -20.03
CA GLY A 39 -8.72 -4.02 -21.39
C GLY A 39 -7.71 -3.31 -22.29
N GLN A 40 -7.48 -3.88 -23.47
CA GLN A 40 -6.50 -3.38 -24.44
C GLN A 40 -7.24 -2.85 -25.66
N VAL A 41 -6.92 -1.62 -26.10
CA VAL A 41 -7.40 -1.11 -27.39
C VAL A 41 -6.49 -1.59 -28.52
N SER A 42 -6.94 -1.51 -29.77
CA SER A 42 -6.19 -2.00 -30.96
C SER A 42 -4.77 -1.45 -31.09
N GLY A 43 -4.52 -0.24 -30.58
CA GLY A 43 -3.19 0.36 -30.56
C GLY A 43 -2.23 -0.26 -29.53
N GLY A 44 -2.69 -1.18 -28.69
CA GLY A 44 -1.92 -1.83 -27.61
C GLY A 44 -2.00 -1.11 -26.26
N GLN A 45 -2.71 0.01 -26.17
CA GLN A 45 -2.82 0.77 -24.92
C GLN A 45 -3.76 0.05 -23.96
N ILE A 46 -3.36 -0.04 -22.70
CA ILE A 46 -4.19 -0.59 -21.63
C ILE A 46 -5.04 0.53 -21.01
N ARG A 47 -6.34 0.27 -20.87
CA ARG A 47 -7.31 1.19 -20.27
C ARG A 47 -8.23 0.47 -19.29
N LEU A 48 -8.71 1.19 -18.30
CA LEU A 48 -9.85 0.76 -17.49
C LEU A 48 -11.15 1.02 -18.27
N GLY A 49 -12.13 0.12 -18.18
CA GLY A 49 -13.49 0.43 -18.59
C GLY A 49 -14.16 -0.64 -19.42
N ASN A 50 -15.03 -0.22 -20.34
CA ASN A 50 -15.86 -1.11 -21.17
C ASN A 50 -15.10 -1.69 -22.38
N LEU A 51 -13.96 -2.33 -22.12
CA LEU A 51 -13.14 -3.02 -23.11
C LEU A 51 -13.15 -4.52 -22.85
N GLU A 52 -12.82 -5.32 -23.87
CA GLU A 52 -12.52 -6.73 -23.68
C GLU A 52 -11.34 -6.87 -22.72
N GLN A 53 -11.54 -7.65 -21.66
CA GLN A 53 -10.55 -7.76 -20.58
C GLN A 53 -9.32 -8.52 -21.08
N VAL A 54 -8.16 -7.88 -20.97
CA VAL A 54 -6.89 -8.49 -21.38
C VAL A 54 -6.40 -9.47 -20.31
N THR A 55 -5.79 -10.56 -20.77
CA THR A 55 -5.06 -11.49 -19.90
C THR A 55 -3.58 -11.13 -19.95
N PHE A 56 -2.98 -10.93 -18.79
CA PHE A 56 -1.56 -10.64 -18.64
C PHE A 56 -0.81 -11.90 -18.22
N ARG A 57 0.43 -12.00 -18.67
CA ARG A 57 1.41 -12.97 -18.19
C ARG A 57 2.54 -12.25 -17.48
N ILE A 58 2.81 -12.61 -16.22
CA ILE A 58 3.97 -12.12 -15.47
C ILE A 58 5.09 -13.16 -15.47
N GLU A 59 6.31 -12.73 -15.82
CA GLU A 59 7.51 -13.57 -15.77
C GLU A 59 8.71 -12.70 -15.35
N ASN A 60 9.36 -13.03 -14.23
CA ASN A 60 10.51 -12.28 -13.70
C ASN A 60 10.26 -10.77 -13.60
N GLY A 61 9.08 -10.38 -13.09
CA GLY A 61 8.67 -8.99 -12.90
C GLY A 61 8.36 -8.22 -14.19
N LYS A 62 8.20 -8.92 -15.32
CA LYS A 62 7.85 -8.36 -16.62
C LYS A 62 6.47 -8.83 -17.04
N LEU A 63 5.65 -7.90 -17.56
CA LEU A 63 4.32 -8.21 -18.08
C LEU A 63 4.33 -8.39 -19.60
N ARG A 64 3.48 -9.30 -20.06
CA ARG A 64 3.10 -9.47 -21.46
C ARG A 64 1.59 -9.61 -21.60
N ASP A 65 1.03 -9.23 -22.75
CA ASP A 65 -0.37 -9.51 -23.08
C ASP A 65 -0.55 -10.97 -23.57
N SER A 66 -1.80 -11.35 -23.87
CA SER A 66 -2.16 -12.71 -24.34
C SER A 66 -1.55 -13.07 -25.70
N GLU A 67 -1.09 -12.08 -26.47
CA GLU A 67 -0.40 -12.29 -27.74
C GLU A 67 1.13 -12.38 -27.55
N GLY A 68 1.61 -12.24 -26.31
CA GLY A 68 3.03 -12.31 -25.94
C GLY A 68 3.77 -10.99 -26.10
N HIS A 69 3.09 -9.89 -26.42
CA HIS A 69 3.70 -8.59 -26.57
C HIS A 69 4.15 -8.03 -25.22
N GLY A 70 5.33 -7.41 -25.18
CA GLY A 70 5.85 -6.83 -23.94
C GLY A 70 5.01 -5.63 -23.48
N CYS A 71 4.81 -5.50 -22.18
CA CYS A 71 4.14 -4.35 -21.59
C CYS A 71 5.14 -3.41 -20.91
N ARG A 72 4.92 -2.10 -21.03
CA ARG A 72 5.76 -1.07 -20.40
C ARG A 72 5.01 0.22 -20.13
N TRP A 73 5.62 1.09 -19.31
CA TRP A 73 5.17 2.46 -19.14
C TRP A 73 5.80 3.35 -20.23
N THR A 74 4.99 4.04 -21.01
CA THR A 74 5.47 4.83 -22.16
C THR A 74 6.09 6.17 -21.72
N PRO A 75 7.26 6.59 -22.23
CA PRO A 75 7.75 7.94 -22.04
C PRO A 75 7.10 8.92 -23.02
N PRO A 76 6.87 10.19 -22.63
CA PRO A 76 6.96 10.75 -21.27
C PRO A 76 5.66 10.55 -20.47
N ALA A 77 4.56 10.18 -21.13
CA ALA A 77 3.21 10.20 -20.58
C ALA A 77 2.99 9.22 -19.42
N GLY A 78 3.73 8.11 -19.39
CA GLY A 78 3.65 7.07 -18.40
C GLY A 78 2.37 6.23 -18.52
N THR A 79 1.88 5.96 -19.73
CA THR A 79 0.73 5.05 -19.94
C THR A 79 1.16 3.60 -20.03
N LEU A 80 0.33 2.69 -19.52
CA LEU A 80 0.58 1.25 -19.67
C LEU A 80 0.24 0.81 -21.11
N GLN A 81 1.22 0.22 -21.79
CA GLN A 81 1.13 -0.15 -23.19
C GLN A 81 1.73 -1.54 -23.41
N CYS A 82 0.98 -2.43 -24.07
CA CYS A 82 1.44 -3.74 -24.52
C CYS A 82 1.37 -3.81 -26.05
N GLY A 83 2.47 -4.10 -26.74
CA GLY A 83 2.47 -4.12 -28.21
C GLY A 83 3.73 -4.72 -28.85
N LYS A 84 3.65 -5.08 -30.13
CA LYS A 84 4.66 -5.86 -30.88
C LYS A 84 6.09 -5.32 -30.74
N ASP A 85 6.24 -4.00 -30.70
CA ASP A 85 7.54 -3.33 -30.64
C ASP A 85 7.94 -2.87 -29.23
N GLN A 86 7.20 -3.30 -28.20
CA GLN A 86 7.47 -2.90 -26.82
C GLN A 86 8.38 -3.92 -26.13
N ILE A 87 9.52 -3.43 -25.64
CA ILE A 87 10.39 -4.19 -24.75
C ILE A 87 9.71 -4.22 -23.37
N PRO A 88 9.42 -5.41 -22.82
CA PRO A 88 8.73 -5.50 -21.54
C PRO A 88 9.61 -4.94 -20.42
N GLU A 89 9.04 -4.00 -19.67
CA GLU A 89 9.70 -3.33 -18.58
C GLU A 89 9.65 -4.21 -17.33
N SER A 90 10.79 -4.35 -16.65
CA SER A 90 10.87 -5.06 -15.37
C SER A 90 10.46 -4.14 -14.23
N GLY A 91 9.81 -4.70 -13.21
CA GLY A 91 9.47 -3.97 -11.99
C GLY A 91 8.07 -4.30 -11.48
N PHE A 92 7.26 -5.00 -12.26
CA PHE A 92 5.93 -5.41 -11.83
C PHE A 92 6.01 -6.49 -10.75
N GLU A 93 5.23 -6.32 -9.70
CA GLU A 93 5.07 -7.30 -8.63
C GLU A 93 3.57 -7.49 -8.33
N ILE A 94 3.22 -8.69 -7.84
CA ILE A 94 1.88 -9.01 -7.38
C ILE A 94 2.01 -9.47 -5.92
N GLY A 95 1.46 -8.69 -5.00
CA GLY A 95 1.41 -9.01 -3.57
C GLY A 95 0.51 -10.23 -3.30
N CYS A 96 0.64 -10.87 -2.13
CA CYS A 96 -0.24 -11.99 -1.75
C CYS A 96 -1.73 -11.59 -1.68
N ASP A 97 -1.99 -10.30 -1.47
CA ASP A 97 -3.31 -9.68 -1.47
C ASP A 97 -3.83 -9.36 -2.89
N GLY A 98 -3.08 -9.76 -3.93
CA GLY A 98 -3.40 -9.50 -5.32
C GLY A 98 -3.07 -8.07 -5.78
N LEU A 99 -2.50 -7.21 -4.92
CA LEU A 99 -2.15 -5.85 -5.32
C LEU A 99 -1.00 -5.85 -6.33
N VAL A 100 -1.20 -5.16 -7.45
CA VAL A 100 -0.17 -4.96 -8.47
C VAL A 100 0.63 -3.71 -8.10
N SER A 101 1.95 -3.80 -8.11
CA SER A 101 2.87 -2.67 -7.91
C SER A 101 3.95 -2.61 -9.00
N PHE A 102 4.70 -1.52 -9.05
CA PHE A 102 5.81 -1.35 -9.99
C PHE A 102 7.04 -0.69 -9.34
N HIS A 103 8.22 -1.31 -9.41
CA HIS A 103 9.49 -0.87 -8.83
C HIS A 103 9.42 -0.55 -7.32
N GLY A 104 8.86 -1.46 -6.52
CA GLY A 104 8.78 -1.28 -5.07
C GLY A 104 7.93 -0.07 -4.64
N GLN A 105 7.08 0.44 -5.55
CA GLN A 105 5.92 1.24 -5.16
C GLN A 105 5.19 0.45 -4.08
N SER A 106 5.13 0.98 -2.86
CA SER A 106 4.46 0.30 -1.75
C SER A 106 2.97 0.10 -2.10
N ASN A 107 2.28 -0.74 -1.33
CA ASN A 107 0.82 -0.98 -1.43
C ASN A 107 -0.04 0.31 -1.30
N PHE A 108 0.60 1.47 -1.16
CA PHE A 108 0.07 2.81 -0.96
C PHE A 108 0.38 3.78 -2.12
N TYR A 109 1.13 3.36 -3.14
CA TYR A 109 1.46 4.20 -4.30
C TYR A 109 0.59 3.84 -5.49
N HIS A 110 -0.19 4.82 -5.96
CA HIS A 110 -1.26 4.60 -6.92
C HIS A 110 -0.81 4.77 -8.36
N PHE A 111 -1.39 3.93 -9.19
CA PHE A 111 -1.64 4.29 -10.57
C PHE A 111 -2.74 5.35 -10.62
N TYR A 112 -2.87 6.05 -11.74
CA TYR A 112 -3.90 7.05 -11.93
C TYR A 112 -4.75 6.66 -13.13
N GLN A 113 -6.06 6.67 -12.94
CA GLN A 113 -7.00 6.58 -14.05
C GLN A 113 -7.38 8.00 -14.46
N CYS A 114 -7.34 8.34 -15.73
CA CYS A 114 -7.78 9.66 -16.22
C CYS A 114 -8.76 9.52 -17.37
N ALA A 115 -9.69 10.47 -17.48
CA ALA A 115 -10.72 10.45 -18.50
C ALA A 115 -10.12 10.42 -19.90
N THR A 116 -10.81 9.73 -20.81
CA THR A 116 -10.56 9.81 -22.24
C THR A 116 -11.73 10.48 -22.95
N ASP A 117 -11.57 10.73 -24.24
CA ASP A 117 -12.65 11.14 -25.15
C ASP A 117 -13.71 10.06 -25.33
N ASN A 118 -13.36 8.79 -25.08
CA ASN A 118 -14.29 7.67 -25.08
C ASN A 118 -15.03 7.57 -23.74
N ARG A 119 -16.37 7.58 -23.82
CA ARG A 119 -17.21 7.35 -22.63
C ARG A 119 -16.89 5.98 -22.03
N ASN A 120 -16.77 5.95 -20.70
CA ASN A 120 -16.49 4.76 -19.90
C ASN A 120 -15.14 4.09 -20.19
N GLN A 121 -14.15 4.84 -20.67
CA GLN A 121 -12.77 4.39 -20.77
C GLN A 121 -11.82 5.40 -20.13
N TRP A 122 -10.82 4.89 -19.41
CA TRP A 122 -9.84 5.70 -18.71
C TRP A 122 -8.43 5.18 -18.95
N ASN A 123 -7.51 6.09 -19.26
CA ASN A 123 -6.10 5.78 -19.39
C ASN A 123 -5.52 5.46 -18.01
N ILE A 124 -4.66 4.44 -17.93
CA ILE A 124 -3.90 4.13 -16.72
C ILE A 124 -2.51 4.76 -16.81
N TYR A 125 -2.13 5.50 -15.77
CA TYR A 125 -0.86 6.20 -15.66
C TYR A 125 -0.07 5.77 -14.44
N GLN A 126 1.26 5.74 -14.58
CA GLN A 126 2.18 5.50 -13.46
C GLN A 126 2.33 6.73 -12.53
N LYS A 127 1.99 7.93 -13.01
CA LYS A 127 2.25 9.21 -12.32
C LYS A 127 1.04 10.14 -12.41
N PRO A 128 0.85 11.04 -11.43
CA PRO A 128 -0.22 12.05 -11.49
C PRO A 128 0.07 13.09 -12.58
N GLY A 129 -0.96 13.83 -12.99
CA GLY A 129 -0.82 14.99 -13.86
C GLY A 129 -0.58 14.70 -15.34
N ALA A 130 -0.63 13.43 -15.75
CA ALA A 130 -0.44 13.00 -17.14
C ALA A 130 -1.73 13.06 -18.00
N GLY A 131 -2.87 13.46 -17.41
CA GLY A 131 -4.17 13.55 -18.08
C GLY A 131 -5.14 14.48 -17.38
N THR A 132 -6.40 14.47 -17.80
CA THR A 132 -7.48 15.30 -17.25
C THR A 132 -8.49 14.45 -16.47
N ASN A 133 -9.15 15.05 -15.48
CA ASN A 133 -10.14 14.38 -14.62
C ASN A 133 -9.62 13.06 -14.05
N CYS A 134 -8.39 13.10 -13.54
CA CYS A 134 -7.72 11.93 -13.00
C CYS A 134 -8.20 11.61 -11.58
N GLY A 135 -8.20 10.33 -11.25
CA GLY A 135 -8.29 9.85 -9.88
C GLY A 135 -7.32 8.70 -9.65
N GLN A 136 -7.00 8.45 -8.39
CA GLN A 136 -6.17 7.31 -8.03
C GLN A 136 -6.91 5.99 -8.31
N ILE A 137 -6.14 4.98 -8.70
CA ILE A 137 -6.62 3.63 -8.93
C ILE A 137 -5.65 2.61 -8.35
N THR A 138 -6.22 1.65 -7.65
CA THR A 138 -5.56 0.43 -7.20
C THR A 138 -5.80 -0.66 -8.25
N LEU A 139 -4.74 -1.33 -8.67
CA LEU A 139 -4.81 -2.46 -9.59
C LEU A 139 -4.72 -3.77 -8.81
N VAL A 140 -5.68 -4.66 -9.02
CA VAL A 140 -5.82 -5.93 -8.33
C VAL A 140 -5.80 -7.06 -9.36
N ALA A 141 -4.83 -7.96 -9.25
CA ALA A 141 -4.74 -9.20 -10.00
C ALA A 141 -5.75 -10.22 -9.44
N ASP A 142 -6.41 -10.96 -10.32
CA ASP A 142 -7.31 -12.07 -9.94
C ASP A 142 -6.61 -13.43 -9.83
N GLY A 143 -5.28 -13.44 -9.98
CA GLY A 143 -4.43 -14.63 -9.93
C GLY A 143 -2.97 -14.24 -9.80
N CYS A 144 -2.08 -15.22 -9.82
CA CYS A 144 -0.62 -15.04 -9.68
C CYS A 144 -0.17 -14.43 -8.35
N HIS A 145 -1.06 -14.46 -7.35
CA HIS A 145 -0.74 -14.23 -5.95
C HIS A 145 -0.93 -15.54 -5.19
N ALA A 146 -0.07 -15.82 -4.21
CA ALA A 146 -0.39 -16.83 -3.22
C ALA A 146 -1.51 -16.29 -2.33
N ASP A 147 -2.44 -17.15 -1.88
CA ASP A 147 -3.31 -16.76 -0.76
C ASP A 147 -2.42 -16.32 0.39
N CYS A 148 -2.73 -15.19 1.01
CA CYS A 148 -2.16 -14.82 2.31
C CYS A 148 -2.68 -15.83 3.35
N SER A 149 -2.26 -17.10 3.24
CA SER A 149 -2.42 -18.11 4.28
C SER A 149 -1.76 -17.49 5.49
N GLN A 150 -2.55 -17.00 6.44
CA GLN A 150 -2.06 -16.25 7.59
C GLN A 150 -1.05 -17.16 8.32
N PRO A 151 0.28 -16.96 8.20
CA PRO A 151 1.21 -17.88 8.82
C PRO A 151 1.38 -17.41 10.26
N ALA A 152 1.40 -18.36 11.19
CA ALA A 152 1.92 -18.13 12.52
C ALA A 152 3.31 -17.48 12.40
N GLN A 153 3.49 -16.35 13.08
CA GLN A 153 4.71 -15.57 13.20
C GLN A 153 5.95 -16.48 13.34
N PRO A 154 7.00 -16.31 12.51
CA PRO A 154 8.34 -16.43 13.06
C PRO A 154 9.33 -15.38 12.51
N SER A 155 10.29 -15.06 13.36
CA SER A 155 11.38 -14.09 13.17
C SER A 155 12.26 -14.30 11.92
N ALA A 156 12.70 -13.16 11.36
CA ALA A 156 13.93 -12.86 10.58
C ALA A 156 14.36 -13.85 9.48
N SER A 157 14.57 -13.48 8.21
CA SER A 157 15.49 -12.44 7.71
C SER A 157 15.38 -12.35 6.17
N ALA A 158 15.03 -11.18 5.61
CA ALA A 158 15.21 -10.80 4.19
C ALA A 158 15.15 -9.25 4.07
N PRO A 159 15.63 -8.64 2.97
CA PRO A 159 16.50 -7.45 3.00
C PRO A 159 15.92 -6.25 3.75
N VAL A 160 16.76 -5.63 4.58
CA VAL A 160 16.46 -4.50 5.47
C VAL A 160 16.04 -3.28 4.65
N THR A 161 14.75 -3.13 4.33
CA THR A 161 14.17 -1.80 4.25
C THR A 161 14.32 -1.23 5.66
N LYS A 162 15.18 -0.22 5.83
CA LYS A 162 15.39 0.40 7.14
C LYS A 162 14.09 1.06 7.57
N ASP A 163 13.29 0.36 8.38
CA ASP A 163 12.18 0.98 9.08
C ASP A 163 12.70 2.15 9.90
N CYS A 164 11.94 3.24 9.93
CA CYS A 164 12.27 4.31 10.84
C CYS A 164 12.00 3.83 12.27
N PRO A 165 12.83 4.27 13.24
CA PRO A 165 12.59 3.96 14.63
C PRO A 165 11.16 4.34 15.03
N ALA A 166 10.51 3.51 15.85
CA ALA A 166 9.19 3.78 16.39
C ALA A 166 9.26 4.85 17.49
N ASN A 167 9.81 6.03 17.19
CA ASN A 167 9.94 7.15 18.09
C ASN A 167 9.97 8.47 17.31
N LEU A 168 10.06 9.59 18.02
CA LEU A 168 10.09 10.93 17.44
C LEU A 168 11.48 11.60 17.56
N ASP A 169 12.54 10.80 17.72
CA ASP A 169 13.91 11.34 17.87
C ASP A 169 14.43 11.99 16.57
N GLY A 170 13.87 11.57 15.43
CA GLY A 170 14.18 12.08 14.09
C GLY A 170 13.13 13.06 13.55
N ALA A 171 13.17 13.30 12.23
CA ALA A 171 12.11 14.05 11.58
C ALA A 171 10.80 13.24 11.61
N TYR A 172 9.68 13.88 11.91
CA TYR A 172 8.37 13.22 11.94
C TYR A 172 7.27 14.15 11.42
N GLU A 173 6.11 13.59 11.13
CA GLU A 173 4.86 14.30 10.88
C GLU A 173 3.80 13.90 11.91
N PHE A 174 3.02 14.89 12.32
CA PHE A 174 1.84 14.74 13.16
C PHE A 174 0.58 14.95 12.30
N PRO A 175 -0.60 14.48 12.74
CA PRO A 175 -1.80 14.63 11.93
C PRO A 175 -2.27 16.09 11.92
N HIS A 176 -2.49 16.64 10.71
CA HIS A 176 -3.05 17.99 10.53
C HIS A 176 -4.58 18.00 10.51
N LEU A 177 -5.21 16.82 10.42
CA LEU A 177 -6.65 16.66 10.59
C LEU A 177 -6.94 15.31 11.22
N ILE A 178 -7.87 15.28 12.18
CA ILE A 178 -8.44 14.06 12.75
C ILE A 178 -9.96 14.17 12.63
N ILE A 179 -10.59 13.22 11.94
CA ILE A 179 -12.04 13.16 11.75
C ILE A 179 -12.59 11.85 12.36
N PRO A 180 -13.48 11.91 13.35
CA PRO A 180 -14.20 10.74 13.80
C PRO A 180 -15.35 10.42 12.85
N VAL A 181 -15.50 9.14 12.53
CA VAL A 181 -16.65 8.60 11.80
C VAL A 181 -17.29 7.48 12.61
N ASP A 182 -18.62 7.36 12.55
CA ASP A 182 -19.38 6.39 13.34
C ASP A 182 -20.39 5.67 12.48
N LYS A 183 -20.26 4.35 12.37
CA LYS A 183 -21.23 3.50 11.67
C LYS A 183 -22.62 3.59 12.28
N SER A 184 -22.72 3.86 13.58
CA SER A 184 -24.01 4.00 14.28
C SER A 184 -24.70 5.34 13.98
N ASN A 185 -23.98 6.33 13.44
CA ASN A 185 -24.50 7.64 13.05
C ASN A 185 -23.96 8.02 11.66
N PRO A 186 -24.35 7.27 10.61
CA PRO A 186 -23.51 7.16 9.42
C PRO A 186 -23.46 8.43 8.54
N ASP A 187 -24.44 9.32 8.68
CA ASP A 187 -24.51 10.59 7.97
C ASP A 187 -24.04 11.79 8.81
N LYS A 188 -23.63 11.57 10.05
CA LYS A 188 -23.16 12.65 10.93
C LYS A 188 -21.71 13.00 10.62
N ALA A 189 -21.49 14.24 10.20
CA ALA A 189 -20.15 14.84 10.17
C ALA A 189 -19.84 15.40 11.57
N TYR A 190 -18.84 14.83 12.24
CA TYR A 190 -18.44 15.29 13.57
C TYR A 190 -17.51 16.51 13.53
N GLY A 191 -16.94 16.80 12.35
CA GLY A 191 -15.92 17.84 12.20
C GLY A 191 -14.57 17.42 12.76
N THR A 192 -13.70 18.41 12.94
CA THR A 192 -12.35 18.20 13.47
C THR A 192 -12.39 17.72 14.91
N SER A 193 -11.50 16.77 15.23
CA SER A 193 -11.22 16.26 16.56
C SER A 193 -9.75 16.47 16.90
N PHE A 194 -9.44 16.39 18.19
CA PHE A 194 -8.08 16.22 18.71
C PHE A 194 -7.84 14.81 19.28
N PHE A 195 -8.88 13.97 19.25
CA PHE A 195 -8.86 12.63 19.80
C PHE A 195 -8.85 11.60 18.67
N GLY A 196 -7.95 10.63 18.80
CA GLY A 196 -8.10 9.35 18.13
C GLY A 196 -9.06 8.47 18.93
N GLU A 197 -10.07 7.95 18.26
CA GLU A 197 -11.08 7.05 18.82
C GLU A 197 -11.30 5.85 17.89
N VAL A 198 -11.24 4.67 18.50
CA VAL A 198 -11.33 3.38 17.85
C VAL A 198 -12.24 2.49 18.69
N THR A 199 -13.42 2.16 18.17
CA THR A 199 -14.36 1.21 18.77
C THR A 199 -14.90 0.28 17.67
N PRO A 200 -15.69 -0.76 17.99
CA PRO A 200 -16.33 -1.58 16.96
C PRO A 200 -17.28 -0.80 16.03
N SER A 201 -17.77 0.38 16.44
CA SER A 201 -18.63 1.24 15.60
C SER A 201 -17.96 2.53 15.13
N ARG A 202 -16.92 3.00 15.81
CA ARG A 202 -16.23 4.28 15.54
C ARG A 202 -14.80 4.07 15.09
N SER A 203 -14.38 4.88 14.14
CA SER A 203 -13.00 4.97 13.68
C SER A 203 -12.59 6.43 13.56
N SER A 204 -11.29 6.66 13.47
CA SER A 204 -10.73 8.00 13.29
C SER A 204 -9.89 8.02 12.02
N ILE A 205 -10.09 9.06 11.21
CA ILE A 205 -9.36 9.29 9.96
C ILE A 205 -8.39 10.43 10.17
N PHE A 206 -7.14 10.23 9.78
CA PHE A 206 -6.02 11.13 10.00
C PHE A 206 -5.44 11.58 8.66
N ASN A 207 -5.23 12.88 8.47
CA ASN A 207 -4.46 13.41 7.34
C ASN A 207 -3.08 13.87 7.82
N PHE A 208 -2.04 13.54 7.07
CA PHE A 208 -0.65 13.94 7.30
C PHE A 208 -0.09 14.58 6.04
N ASP A 209 0.63 15.70 6.15
CA ASP A 209 1.23 16.34 4.98
C ASP A 209 2.68 15.95 4.85
N ILE A 210 3.06 15.30 3.75
CA ILE A 210 4.45 14.91 3.49
C ILE A 210 5.09 15.93 2.54
N PRO A 211 6.08 16.73 3.02
CA PRO A 211 6.70 17.74 2.19
C PRO A 211 7.59 17.10 1.10
N VAL A 212 7.70 17.80 -0.04
CA VAL A 212 8.53 17.37 -1.19
C VAL A 212 9.99 17.08 -0.81
N SER A 213 10.50 17.77 0.21
CA SER A 213 11.87 17.57 0.72
C SER A 213 12.12 16.17 1.28
N ASP A 214 11.07 15.41 1.58
CA ASP A 214 11.17 14.07 2.14
C ASP A 214 11.04 12.96 1.08
N ARG A 215 10.90 13.29 -0.21
CA ARG A 215 10.58 12.34 -1.30
C ARG A 215 11.49 11.10 -1.45
N ASP A 216 12.72 11.20 -0.99
CA ASP A 216 13.74 10.14 -1.11
C ASP A 216 13.98 9.45 0.25
N LYS A 217 13.14 9.74 1.24
CA LYS A 217 13.15 9.12 2.58
C LYS A 217 12.15 7.98 2.69
N THR A 218 12.32 7.19 3.73
CA THR A 218 11.38 6.23 4.29
C THR A 218 10.49 6.94 5.31
N CYS A 219 9.21 6.62 5.25
CA CYS A 219 8.17 7.03 6.17
C CYS A 219 7.64 5.78 6.88
N THR A 220 7.53 5.82 8.20
CA THR A 220 6.93 4.74 9.00
C THR A 220 5.75 5.29 9.76
N LEU A 221 4.55 4.75 9.50
CA LEU A 221 3.38 4.99 10.32
C LEU A 221 3.59 4.30 11.67
N ILE A 222 3.58 5.09 12.74
CA ILE A 222 3.86 4.61 14.09
C ILE A 222 2.70 4.97 15.02
N PHE A 223 2.46 4.13 16.02
CA PHE A 223 1.58 4.43 17.13
C PHE A 223 2.38 4.42 18.43
N LEU A 224 2.44 5.57 19.09
CA LEU A 224 3.13 5.77 20.35
C LEU A 224 2.13 5.67 21.49
N PHE A 225 2.41 4.80 22.45
CA PHE A 225 1.48 4.51 23.53
C PHE A 225 2.19 4.46 24.89
N PRO A 226 2.50 5.62 25.49
CA PRO A 226 3.15 5.69 26.79
C PRO A 226 2.23 5.14 27.89
N GLU A 227 2.82 4.84 29.05
CA GLU A 227 2.05 4.56 30.26
C GLU A 227 1.26 5.80 30.69
N GLN A 228 0.07 5.61 31.26
CA GLN A 228 -0.76 6.72 31.75
C GLN A 228 -0.02 7.64 32.73
N SER A 229 0.94 7.09 33.50
CA SER A 229 1.79 7.82 34.45
C SER A 229 2.84 8.73 33.81
N GLN A 230 3.11 8.55 32.51
CA GLN A 230 4.05 9.37 31.74
C GLN A 230 3.37 10.52 31.01
N LEU A 231 2.04 10.57 31.03
CA LEU A 231 1.25 11.60 30.36
C LEU A 231 0.91 12.75 31.31
N GLU A 232 1.15 13.98 30.87
CA GLU A 232 0.82 15.20 31.63
C GLU A 232 -0.33 15.98 31.01
N THR A 233 -0.30 16.19 29.69
CA THR A 233 -1.27 16.99 28.93
C THR A 233 -2.25 16.13 28.13
N SER A 234 -2.10 14.80 28.21
CA SER A 234 -2.94 13.83 27.53
C SER A 234 -3.43 12.73 28.48
N SER A 235 -4.38 11.94 27.99
CA SER A 235 -4.89 10.75 28.66
C SER A 235 -5.49 9.80 27.64
N TYR A 236 -5.67 8.54 28.05
CA TYR A 236 -6.36 7.56 27.24
C TYR A 236 -7.29 6.66 28.06
N THR A 237 -8.23 6.05 27.36
CA THR A 237 -8.95 4.87 27.83
C THR A 237 -8.69 3.73 26.85
N LEU A 238 -8.43 2.55 27.39
CA LEU A 238 -8.26 1.33 26.60
C LEU A 238 -9.03 0.18 27.26
N TYR A 239 -9.91 -0.44 26.49
CA TYR A 239 -10.58 -1.70 26.84
C TYR A 239 -10.48 -2.69 25.68
N GLY A 240 -10.58 -3.98 25.99
CA GLY A 240 -10.46 -5.04 24.99
C GLY A 240 -9.01 -5.36 24.64
N GLU A 241 -8.79 -5.90 23.44
CA GLU A 241 -7.51 -6.51 23.06
C GLU A 241 -6.40 -5.50 22.70
N GLY A 242 -6.74 -4.23 22.48
CA GLY A 242 -5.78 -3.23 21.97
C GLY A 242 -5.38 -3.44 20.51
N LYS A 243 -6.08 -4.33 19.81
CA LYS A 243 -5.84 -4.61 18.39
C LYS A 243 -6.48 -3.52 17.53
N ILE A 244 -5.65 -2.75 16.85
CA ILE A 244 -6.01 -1.68 15.93
C ILE A 244 -5.64 -2.08 14.49
N HIS A 245 -6.35 -1.52 13.53
CA HIS A 245 -6.13 -1.74 12.11
C HIS A 245 -6.04 -0.40 11.38
N ALA A 246 -4.93 -0.15 10.71
CA ALA A 246 -4.69 1.07 9.95
C ALA A 246 -4.90 0.81 8.45
N LEU A 247 -5.84 1.52 7.84
CA LEU A 247 -6.09 1.51 6.40
C LEU A 247 -5.60 2.83 5.80
N ALA A 248 -4.84 2.79 4.71
CA ALA A 248 -4.68 4.00 3.89
C ALA A 248 -5.92 4.22 3.03
N LEU A 249 -6.25 5.49 2.79
CA LEU A 249 -7.44 5.88 2.05
C LEU A 249 -7.16 6.67 0.77
N ASP A 250 -8.06 6.52 -0.21
CA ASP A 250 -7.89 6.91 -1.62
C ASP A 250 -8.05 8.40 -1.90
N ARG A 251 -8.46 9.15 -0.88
CA ARG A 251 -8.72 10.59 -0.89
C ARG A 251 -8.56 11.14 0.51
N LEU A 252 -8.50 12.47 0.57
CA LEU A 252 -8.42 13.20 1.83
C LEU A 252 -9.74 13.15 2.59
N ALA A 253 -9.64 13.03 3.91
CA ALA A 253 -10.76 13.39 4.77
C ALA A 253 -10.91 14.91 4.84
N THR A 254 -12.13 15.37 5.06
CA THR A 254 -12.47 16.78 5.27
C THR A 254 -13.33 16.91 6.52
N THR A 255 -13.60 18.14 6.96
CA THR A 255 -14.50 18.39 8.10
C THR A 255 -15.96 17.94 7.86
N SER A 256 -16.34 17.68 6.61
CA SER A 256 -17.65 17.14 6.21
C SER A 256 -17.65 15.62 6.03
N THR A 257 -16.54 14.93 6.31
CA THR A 257 -16.47 13.47 6.22
C THR A 257 -17.37 12.82 7.28
N THR A 258 -18.11 11.81 6.82
CA THR A 258 -19.06 10.96 7.57
C THR A 258 -18.69 9.51 7.33
N TRP A 259 -19.35 8.57 8.03
CA TRP A 259 -19.17 7.15 7.75
C TRP A 259 -19.53 6.77 6.31
N ASN A 260 -20.63 7.32 5.78
CA ASN A 260 -21.15 6.99 4.46
C ASN A 260 -20.37 7.61 3.30
N ASN A 261 -19.72 8.77 3.52
CA ASN A 261 -19.00 9.48 2.45
C ASN A 261 -17.47 9.41 2.57
N LYS A 262 -16.94 8.69 3.57
CA LYS A 262 -15.50 8.62 3.81
C LYS A 262 -14.74 8.09 2.59
N PRO A 263 -13.48 8.50 2.43
CA PRO A 263 -12.60 7.97 1.39
C PRO A 263 -12.56 6.43 1.36
N GLY A 264 -12.39 5.86 0.17
CA GLY A 264 -12.29 4.42 -0.04
C GLY A 264 -10.96 3.87 0.44
N LYS A 265 -10.90 2.57 0.76
CA LYS A 265 -9.64 1.92 1.14
C LYS A 265 -8.71 1.75 -0.06
N LEU A 266 -7.42 1.99 0.14
CA LEU A 266 -6.38 1.80 -0.87
C LEU A 266 -5.69 0.45 -0.81
N SER A 267 -5.55 -0.09 0.39
CA SER A 267 -4.87 -1.34 0.68
C SER A 267 -5.65 -2.17 1.70
N ALA A 268 -5.21 -3.41 1.92
CA ALA A 268 -5.77 -4.29 2.95
C ALA A 268 -5.52 -3.78 4.39
N GLY A 269 -4.62 -2.82 4.58
CA GLY A 269 -4.25 -2.27 5.87
C GLY A 269 -3.27 -3.12 6.67
N HIS A 270 -2.82 -2.57 7.80
CA HIS A 270 -1.90 -3.22 8.72
C HIS A 270 -2.51 -3.28 10.11
N THR A 271 -2.31 -4.40 10.79
CA THR A 271 -2.85 -4.61 12.13
C THR A 271 -1.71 -4.55 13.15
N ALA A 272 -1.94 -3.82 14.25
CA ALA A 272 -1.03 -3.77 15.38
C ALA A 272 -1.80 -4.04 16.67
N ILE A 273 -1.13 -4.61 17.67
CA ILE A 273 -1.68 -4.71 19.03
C ILE A 273 -0.94 -3.69 19.87
N VAL A 274 -1.65 -2.67 20.34
CA VAL A 274 -1.08 -1.58 21.12
C VAL A 274 -1.33 -1.81 22.60
N ARG A 275 -0.30 -1.57 23.41
CA ARG A 275 -0.38 -1.59 24.88
C ARG A 275 0.31 -0.36 25.45
N PRO A 276 -0.12 0.11 26.64
CA PRO A 276 0.63 1.12 27.39
C PRO A 276 2.11 0.73 27.55
N GLY A 277 2.98 1.74 27.53
CA GLY A 277 4.43 1.59 27.57
C GLY A 277 5.09 1.13 26.26
N GLN A 278 4.34 1.01 25.15
CA GLN A 278 4.88 0.52 23.87
C GLN A 278 4.89 1.58 22.77
N SER A 279 5.87 1.43 21.89
CA SER A 279 5.94 2.15 20.62
C SER A 279 5.90 1.15 19.48
N ASN A 280 4.94 1.31 18.56
CA ASN A 280 4.65 0.33 17.53
C ASN A 280 4.88 0.92 16.15
N SER A 281 5.70 0.27 15.33
CA SER A 281 5.70 0.48 13.88
C SER A 281 4.54 -0.30 13.27
N ILE A 282 3.69 0.38 12.51
CA ILE A 282 2.53 -0.23 11.86
C ILE A 282 2.85 -0.58 10.40
N ALA A 283 3.46 0.35 9.66
CA ALA A 283 3.80 0.17 8.26
C ALA A 283 4.91 1.12 7.83
N SER A 284 5.85 0.64 7.02
CA SER A 284 6.87 1.47 6.38
C SER A 284 6.63 1.57 4.88
N PHE A 285 6.88 2.74 4.33
CA PHE A 285 6.67 3.08 2.93
C PHE A 285 7.61 4.23 2.54
N PRO A 286 7.97 4.39 1.26
CA PRO A 286 8.65 5.62 0.82
C PRO A 286 7.83 6.86 1.19
N CYS A 287 8.45 8.01 1.44
CA CYS A 287 7.74 9.26 1.65
C CYS A 287 7.31 9.88 0.30
N SER A 288 6.00 10.10 0.10
CA SER A 288 5.47 10.59 -1.18
C SER A 288 5.84 12.05 -1.46
N VAL A 289 6.04 12.42 -2.73
CA VAL A 289 6.25 13.83 -3.14
C VAL A 289 4.92 14.61 -3.09
N ASN A 290 4.86 15.69 -2.32
CA ASN A 290 3.79 16.70 -2.35
C ASN A 290 2.38 16.14 -2.13
N GLN A 291 2.22 15.23 -1.18
CA GLN A 291 0.94 14.57 -0.93
C GLN A 291 0.57 14.61 0.55
N THR A 292 -0.71 14.86 0.79
CA THR A 292 -1.35 14.53 2.05
C THR A 292 -1.68 13.04 2.04
N LEU A 293 -1.18 12.30 3.03
CA LEU A 293 -1.51 10.90 3.26
C LEU A 293 -2.69 10.80 4.22
N THR A 294 -3.65 9.94 3.91
CA THR A 294 -4.83 9.73 4.74
C THR A 294 -4.90 8.29 5.25
N PHE A 295 -5.03 8.13 6.57
CA PHE A 295 -5.15 6.83 7.23
C PHE A 295 -6.40 6.76 8.10
N GLU A 296 -7.18 5.69 8.00
CA GLU A 296 -8.24 5.35 8.95
C GLU A 296 -7.72 4.34 9.97
N LEU A 297 -7.87 4.65 11.26
CA LEU A 297 -7.61 3.73 12.36
C LEU A 297 -8.92 3.12 12.84
N LEU A 298 -9.02 1.79 12.74
CA LEU A 298 -10.21 1.01 13.08
C LEU A 298 -9.93 0.00 14.18
N SER A 299 -11.01 -0.46 14.81
CA SER A 299 -10.95 -1.55 15.76
C SER A 299 -10.88 -2.86 14.99
N SER A 300 -9.94 -3.73 15.36
CA SER A 300 -9.94 -5.12 14.90
C SER A 300 -10.32 -5.98 16.09
N GLY A 301 -11.54 -6.52 16.10
CA GLY A 301 -12.08 -7.25 17.25
C GLY A 301 -12.87 -6.33 18.19
N ASN A 302 -12.57 -6.38 19.49
CA ASN A 302 -13.35 -5.70 20.53
C ASN A 302 -12.66 -4.47 21.16
N THR A 303 -11.60 -3.96 20.54
CA THR A 303 -10.84 -2.81 21.04
C THR A 303 -11.71 -1.57 21.14
N ASN A 304 -11.68 -0.93 22.31
CA ASN A 304 -12.21 0.40 22.56
C ASN A 304 -11.05 1.26 23.08
N LEU A 305 -10.52 2.11 22.22
CA LEU A 305 -9.40 3.00 22.52
C LEU A 305 -9.84 4.43 22.23
N ARG A 306 -9.60 5.33 23.18
CA ARG A 306 -9.70 6.77 22.95
C ARG A 306 -8.52 7.45 23.61
N TYR A 307 -7.84 8.34 22.88
CA TYR A 307 -6.70 9.10 23.38
C TYR A 307 -6.72 10.52 22.79
N PHE A 308 -6.16 11.49 23.51
CA PHE A 308 -5.88 12.82 22.97
C PHE A 308 -4.53 12.78 22.25
N GLN A 309 -4.49 13.13 20.95
CA GLN A 309 -3.25 13.14 20.17
C GLN A 309 -2.35 14.25 20.69
N ASP A 310 -1.16 13.90 21.20
CA ASP A 310 -0.30 14.87 21.87
C ASP A 310 1.17 14.46 21.82
N TYR A 311 2.04 15.47 21.71
CA TYR A 311 3.49 15.31 21.72
C TYR A 311 4.10 15.44 23.13
N ASN A 312 3.46 16.19 24.04
CA ASN A 312 4.10 16.62 25.29
C ASN A 312 3.79 15.73 26.51
N PRO A 313 4.73 15.61 27.46
CA PRO A 313 6.16 15.36 27.27
C PRO A 313 6.44 13.93 26.76
N ALA A 314 5.49 13.00 26.93
CA ALA A 314 5.53 11.68 26.35
C ALA A 314 4.52 11.63 25.18
N PRO A 315 4.97 11.42 23.93
CA PRO A 315 4.09 11.47 22.78
C PRO A 315 3.12 10.28 22.77
N ILE A 316 1.84 10.55 22.52
CA ILE A 316 0.79 9.56 22.37
C ILE A 316 0.01 9.80 21.08
N GLY A 317 -0.19 8.71 20.34
CA GLY A 317 -1.04 8.69 19.17
C GLY A 317 -0.33 8.29 17.89
N LEU A 318 -0.93 8.67 16.76
CA LEU A 318 -0.50 8.25 15.43
C LEU A 318 0.42 9.32 14.82
N TYR A 319 1.58 8.90 14.35
CA TYR A 319 2.59 9.76 13.73
C TYR A 319 3.19 9.08 12.50
N ILE A 320 3.90 9.85 11.68
CA ILE A 320 4.78 9.32 10.64
C ILE A 320 6.22 9.68 11.00
N ALA A 321 7.04 8.69 11.34
CA ALA A 321 8.48 8.87 11.50
C ALA A 321 9.18 8.87 10.12
N LYS A 322 10.25 9.67 9.97
CA LYS A 322 10.94 9.87 8.69
C LYS A 322 12.45 9.67 8.83
N CYS A 323 13.02 8.87 7.95
CA CYS A 323 14.44 8.48 7.91
C CYS A 323 14.79 8.03 6.48
#